data_AF-A0A8D2MNQ2-F1
#
_entry.id   AF-A0A8D2MNQ2-F1
#
_cell.length_a   1.000
_cell.length_b   1.000
_cell.length_c   1.000
_cell.angle_alpha   90.00
_cell.angle_beta   90.00
_cell.angle_gamma   90.00
#
_symmetry.space_group_name_H-M   'P 1'
#
loop_
_entity.id
_entity.type
_entity.pdbx_description
1 polymer ?
#
loop_
_entity_poly.entity_id
_entity_poly.type
_entity_poly.pdbx_seq_one_letter_code
_entity_poly.pdbx_strand_id
1 'polypeptide(L)'
;MKVTILALLAMAMATMTVDVIPLDMAPDSFDDQYQGCGPAMKVALPALNRSEFQQNEEFAVVWVKAAAKWQSRGPPESPLSADQATAIMAFTMTDPRTFNDVVHVVGRSRQEYRDNFRLKTLHFLLTDALATLRDAQKGQCREAFLKVCDTRFETQPGETIRFGHFMPVFPSKQIGECPGETMLELHTCHGVEIQFFSEHPEPEIVLIPPFETFKVTQYTQKGDKTQIQLQSTGTYSKYNCDPMFTLPLSPQCSPGPQSYSQSSPPSRPQFHSQSLDPVGHSLPPQHPPGALMAPPCKPSPMSPPPYDPIVPQLLTPKLAGENSLMEMEVSESWNS
;
A
#
# COMPACT_ATOMS: atom_id res chain seq x y z
N MET A 1 48.54 -49.49 24.75
CA MET A 1 47.42 -49.07 25.62
C MET A 1 46.98 -47.70 25.14
N LYS A 2 45.78 -47.66 24.55
CA LYS A 2 44.89 -46.49 24.37
C LYS A 2 45.46 -45.37 23.47
N VAL A 3 45.18 -45.36 22.16
CA VAL A 3 43.86 -45.03 21.55
C VAL A 3 43.19 -43.91 22.34
N THR A 4 43.27 -42.70 21.78
CA THR A 4 42.41 -41.50 21.93
C THR A 4 43.24 -40.21 22.01
N ILE A 5 43.99 -39.88 20.96
CA ILE A 5 44.29 -38.48 20.61
C ILE A 5 43.82 -38.24 19.17
N LEU A 6 42.61 -38.72 18.90
CA LEU A 6 41.74 -38.33 17.80
C LEU A 6 40.42 -37.90 18.45
N ALA A 7 40.51 -37.02 19.45
CA ALA A 7 39.43 -36.08 19.69
C ALA A 7 39.62 -35.03 18.59
N LEU A 8 39.05 -35.23 17.40
CA LEU A 8 37.70 -34.73 17.12
C LEU A 8 37.49 -33.38 17.81
N LEU A 9 38.37 -32.41 17.51
CA LEU A 9 37.92 -31.07 17.19
C LEU A 9 37.02 -31.18 15.96
N ALA A 10 35.83 -31.77 16.16
CA ALA A 10 34.67 -31.39 15.41
C ALA A 10 34.39 -29.96 15.87
N MET A 11 35.16 -29.00 15.30
CA MET A 11 34.66 -27.66 15.17
C MET A 11 33.33 -27.86 14.45
N ALA A 12 32.23 -27.69 15.17
CA ALA A 12 30.93 -27.54 14.58
C ALA A 12 31.04 -26.30 13.70
N MET A 13 31.45 -26.51 12.45
CA MET A 13 31.23 -25.58 11.37
C MET A 13 29.72 -25.48 11.33
N ALA A 14 29.15 -24.47 11.98
CA ALA A 14 27.78 -24.07 11.75
C ALA A 14 27.70 -23.86 10.24
N THR A 15 27.17 -24.84 9.53
CA THR A 15 26.92 -24.71 8.10
C THR A 15 25.86 -23.64 7.99
N MET A 16 26.27 -22.41 7.68
CA MET A 16 25.35 -21.34 7.33
C MET A 16 24.52 -21.86 6.17
N THR A 17 23.24 -22.11 6.42
CA THR A 17 22.32 -22.64 5.43
C THR A 17 21.93 -21.49 4.52
N VAL A 18 22.39 -21.52 3.27
CA VAL A 18 21.93 -20.60 2.25
C VAL A 18 20.55 -21.04 1.80
N ASP A 19 19.55 -20.17 1.98
CA ASP A 19 18.19 -20.42 1.52
C ASP A 19 18.13 -20.31 0.00
N VAL A 20 17.41 -21.22 -0.65
CA VAL A 20 17.32 -21.27 -2.11
C VAL A 20 15.88 -20.98 -2.52
N ILE A 21 15.67 -19.86 -3.22
CA ILE A 21 14.34 -19.35 -3.57
C ILE A 21 14.22 -19.26 -5.10
N PRO A 22 13.34 -20.03 -5.76
CA PRO A 22 13.08 -19.84 -7.19
C PRO A 22 12.34 -18.52 -7.42
N LEU A 23 12.79 -17.75 -8.41
CA LEU A 23 12.06 -16.56 -8.87
C LEU A 23 10.97 -16.97 -9.85
N ASP A 24 9.77 -16.43 -9.69
CA ASP A 24 8.63 -16.70 -10.54
C ASP A 24 7.80 -15.43 -10.81
N MET A 25 6.56 -15.59 -11.26
CA MET A 25 5.62 -14.49 -11.52
C MET A 25 4.79 -14.07 -10.29
N ALA A 26 5.15 -14.54 -9.09
CA ALA A 26 4.47 -14.33 -7.81
C ALA A 26 2.94 -14.53 -7.87
N PRO A 27 2.44 -15.73 -8.24
CA PRO A 27 1.02 -15.95 -8.55
C PRO A 27 0.06 -15.73 -7.36
N ASP A 28 0.59 -15.76 -6.14
CA ASP A 28 -0.15 -15.59 -4.89
C ASP A 28 -0.08 -14.17 -4.31
N SER A 29 0.63 -13.26 -4.98
CA SER A 29 0.69 -11.86 -4.57
C SER A 29 -0.59 -11.10 -4.87
N PHE A 30 -0.90 -10.11 -4.02
CA PHE A 30 -1.86 -9.07 -4.35
C PHE A 30 -1.13 -7.93 -5.07
N ASP A 31 -1.55 -7.64 -6.30
CA ASP A 31 -0.77 -6.87 -7.27
C ASP A 31 -1.59 -5.80 -8.00
N ASP A 32 -2.68 -5.35 -7.38
CA ASP A 32 -3.66 -4.45 -7.97
C ASP A 32 -3.04 -3.10 -8.37
N GLN A 33 -3.23 -2.70 -9.62
CA GLN A 33 -2.84 -1.39 -10.16
C GLN A 33 -3.94 -0.33 -9.98
N TYR A 34 -5.13 -0.73 -9.53
CA TYR A 34 -6.32 0.12 -9.32
C TYR A 34 -6.76 0.89 -10.57
N GLN A 35 -6.57 0.29 -11.75
CA GLN A 35 -6.89 0.93 -13.03
C GLN A 35 -8.40 1.17 -13.13
N GLY A 36 -8.78 2.45 -13.18
CA GLY A 36 -10.16 2.89 -13.31
C GLY A 36 -10.94 3.04 -12.00
N CYS A 37 -10.38 2.66 -10.85
CA CYS A 37 -11.07 2.76 -9.54
C CYS A 37 -10.38 3.65 -8.50
N GLY A 38 -9.28 4.33 -8.84
CA GLY A 38 -8.59 5.25 -7.93
C GLY A 38 -9.52 6.26 -7.21
N PRO A 39 -10.42 6.99 -7.91
CA PRO A 39 -11.38 7.88 -7.26
C PRO A 39 -12.32 7.17 -6.28
N ALA A 40 -12.81 5.98 -6.63
CA ALA A 40 -13.68 5.21 -5.77
C ALA A 40 -12.95 4.67 -4.53
N MET A 41 -11.69 4.27 -4.70
CA MET A 41 -10.82 3.89 -3.58
C MET A 41 -10.56 5.07 -2.63
N LYS A 42 -10.36 6.29 -3.15
CA LYS A 42 -10.23 7.50 -2.32
C LYS A 42 -11.49 7.77 -1.49
N VAL A 43 -12.68 7.53 -2.05
CA VAL A 43 -13.94 7.62 -1.30
C VAL A 43 -14.05 6.54 -0.22
N ALA A 44 -13.47 5.37 -0.44
CA ALA A 44 -13.48 4.25 0.51
C ALA A 44 -12.52 4.40 1.70
N LEU A 45 -11.44 5.19 1.54
CA LEU A 45 -10.36 5.31 2.53
C LEU A 45 -10.84 5.55 3.97
N PRO A 46 -11.79 6.47 4.26
CA PRO A 46 -12.21 6.70 5.65
C PRO A 46 -12.85 5.47 6.31
N ALA A 47 -13.60 4.67 5.54
CA ALA A 47 -14.23 3.45 6.02
C ALA A 47 -13.19 2.32 6.20
N LEU A 48 -12.28 2.16 5.22
CA LEU A 48 -11.17 1.21 5.30
C LEU A 48 -10.29 1.50 6.51
N ASN A 49 -9.79 2.72 6.67
CA ASN A 49 -8.95 3.14 7.80
C ASN A 49 -9.60 2.81 9.14
N ARG A 50 -10.88 3.16 9.31
CA ARG A 50 -11.60 2.85 10.55
C ARG A 50 -11.63 1.35 10.84
N SER A 51 -11.95 0.54 9.84
CA SER A 51 -12.04 -0.91 10.02
C SER A 51 -10.67 -1.56 10.23
N GLU A 52 -9.64 -1.11 9.52
CA GLU A 52 -8.30 -1.69 9.55
C GLU A 52 -7.58 -1.29 10.84
N PHE A 53 -7.72 -0.05 11.31
CA PHE A 53 -7.15 0.38 12.58
C PHE A 53 -7.77 -0.32 13.80
N GLN A 54 -9.05 -0.68 13.72
CA GLN A 54 -9.70 -1.48 14.77
C GLN A 54 -9.20 -2.93 14.82
N GLN A 55 -8.73 -3.46 13.68
CA GLN A 55 -8.32 -4.85 13.54
C GLN A 55 -6.80 -5.04 13.55
N ASN A 56 -6.04 -3.94 13.42
CA ASN A 56 -4.59 -3.90 13.41
C ASN A 56 -4.11 -2.65 14.16
N GLU A 57 -3.99 -2.78 15.48
CA GLU A 57 -3.57 -1.69 16.38
C GLU A 57 -2.15 -1.20 16.07
N GLU A 58 -1.24 -2.11 15.69
CA GLU A 58 0.13 -1.77 15.32
C GLU A 58 0.14 -0.84 14.10
N PHE A 59 -0.59 -1.21 13.05
CA PHE A 59 -0.72 -0.36 11.85
C PHE A 59 -1.34 1.00 12.19
N ALA A 60 -2.34 1.05 13.06
CA ALA A 60 -2.95 2.31 13.50
C ALA A 60 -1.93 3.23 14.18
N VAL A 61 -1.10 2.67 15.09
CA VAL A 61 -0.04 3.42 15.78
C VAL A 61 1.01 3.92 14.80
N VAL A 62 1.47 3.08 13.87
CA VAL A 62 2.44 3.46 12.84
C VAL A 62 1.88 4.57 11.96
N TRP A 63 0.62 4.46 11.52
CA TRP A 63 -0.03 5.45 10.67
C TRP A 63 -0.09 6.84 11.33
N VAL A 64 -0.49 6.91 12.61
CA VAL A 64 -0.55 8.17 13.36
C VAL A 64 0.83 8.80 13.48
N LYS A 65 1.86 8.00 13.78
CA LYS A 65 3.25 8.48 13.88
C LYS A 65 3.75 8.99 12.53
N ALA A 66 3.47 8.26 11.44
CA ALA A 66 3.85 8.63 10.08
C ALA A 66 3.20 9.94 9.65
N ALA A 67 1.90 10.12 9.93
CA ALA A 67 1.19 11.36 9.62
C ALA A 67 1.76 12.55 10.38
N ALA A 68 2.02 12.39 11.69
CA ALA A 68 2.61 13.43 12.52
C ALA A 68 4.04 13.80 12.05
N LYS A 69 4.86 12.79 11.72
CA LYS A 69 6.21 12.99 11.19
C LYS A 69 6.17 13.74 9.86
N TRP A 70 5.34 13.31 8.92
CA TRP A 70 5.19 13.97 7.64
C TRP A 70 4.76 15.43 7.82
N GLN A 71 3.75 15.68 8.64
CA GLN A 71 3.27 17.03 8.92
C GLN A 71 4.34 17.92 9.59
N SER A 72 5.21 17.35 10.41
CA SER A 72 6.31 18.07 11.06
C SER A 72 7.42 18.52 10.10
N ARG A 73 7.56 17.88 8.92
CA ARG A 73 8.55 18.27 7.90
C ARG A 73 8.22 19.62 7.22
N GLY A 74 7.07 20.22 7.54
CA GLY A 74 6.60 21.47 6.91
C GLY A 74 6.05 21.21 5.50
N PRO A 75 5.35 22.16 4.86
CA PRO A 75 4.78 21.93 3.54
C PRO A 75 5.91 21.85 2.51
N PRO A 76 6.18 20.67 1.91
CA PRO A 76 6.92 20.66 0.67
C PRO A 76 5.95 21.03 -0.45
N GLU A 77 6.44 21.72 -1.47
CA GLU A 77 5.84 21.62 -2.80
C GLU A 77 5.96 20.15 -3.23
N SER A 78 4.99 19.33 -2.83
CA SER A 78 4.98 17.90 -3.06
C SER A 78 3.98 17.55 -4.15
N PRO A 79 4.34 16.66 -5.09
CA PRO A 79 3.35 16.09 -6.00
C PRO A 79 2.37 15.16 -5.27
N LEU A 80 2.69 14.69 -4.05
CA LEU A 80 1.87 13.78 -3.28
C LEU A 80 0.86 14.50 -2.39
N SER A 81 -0.32 13.90 -2.27
CA SER A 81 -1.25 14.21 -1.18
C SER A 81 -0.66 13.80 0.18
N ALA A 82 -1.21 14.37 1.26
CA ALA A 82 -0.80 14.02 2.62
C ALA A 82 -0.96 12.52 2.93
N ASP A 83 -2.03 11.88 2.44
CA ASP A 83 -2.27 10.45 2.65
C ASP A 83 -1.26 9.58 1.89
N GLN A 84 -0.91 9.95 0.66
CA GLN A 84 0.12 9.25 -0.13
C GLN A 84 1.50 9.36 0.53
N ALA A 85 1.90 10.56 0.95
CA ALA A 85 3.17 10.77 1.63
C ALA A 85 3.21 10.04 2.99
N THR A 86 2.09 10.06 3.73
CA THR A 86 1.95 9.30 4.98
C THR A 86 2.10 7.79 4.76
N ALA A 87 1.58 7.25 3.64
CA ALA A 87 1.72 5.83 3.33
C ALA A 87 3.18 5.42 3.09
N ILE A 88 3.95 6.22 2.34
CA ILE A 88 5.39 5.98 2.14
C ILE A 88 6.14 6.07 3.47
N MET A 89 5.85 7.12 4.26
CA MET A 89 6.44 7.29 5.58
C MET A 89 6.16 6.06 6.45
N ALA A 90 4.90 5.64 6.58
CA ALA A 90 4.49 4.47 7.35
C ALA A 90 5.21 3.20 6.90
N PHE A 91 5.28 2.95 5.59
CA PHE A 91 5.99 1.79 5.02
C PHE A 91 7.47 1.74 5.42
N THR A 92 8.13 2.90 5.47
CA THR A 92 9.57 3.00 5.81
C THR A 92 9.86 3.19 7.31
N MET A 93 8.84 3.41 8.15
CA MET A 93 8.98 3.46 9.61
C MET A 93 9.06 2.06 10.25
N THR A 94 8.59 1.04 9.54
CA THR A 94 8.61 -0.36 9.95
C THR A 94 9.54 -1.16 9.05
N ASP A 95 9.87 -2.39 9.45
CA ASP A 95 10.50 -3.34 8.55
C ASP A 95 9.58 -3.59 7.33
N PRO A 96 10.02 -3.28 6.09
CA PRO A 96 9.23 -3.52 4.89
C PRO A 96 8.78 -4.98 4.73
N ARG A 97 9.51 -5.95 5.30
CA ARG A 97 9.16 -7.37 5.26
C ARG A 97 7.80 -7.65 5.88
N THR A 98 7.46 -7.02 7.00
CA THR A 98 6.18 -7.25 7.69
C THR A 98 4.96 -7.02 6.78
N PHE A 99 5.00 -5.94 5.98
CA PHE A 99 3.96 -5.67 4.99
C PHE A 99 4.08 -6.57 3.76
N ASN A 100 5.30 -6.74 3.24
CA ASN A 100 5.53 -7.46 2.00
C ASN A 100 5.25 -8.96 2.11
N ASP A 101 5.52 -9.60 3.25
CA ASP A 101 5.21 -11.02 3.49
C ASP A 101 3.71 -11.29 3.38
N VAL A 102 2.89 -10.35 3.86
CA VAL A 102 1.43 -10.42 3.71
C VAL A 102 1.04 -10.21 2.24
N VAL A 103 1.54 -9.14 1.60
CA VAL A 103 1.22 -8.82 0.19
C VAL A 103 1.58 -9.97 -0.75
N HIS A 104 2.70 -10.64 -0.51
CA HIS A 104 3.22 -11.72 -1.32
C HIS A 104 2.28 -12.95 -1.38
N VAL A 105 1.42 -13.15 -0.37
CA VAL A 105 0.60 -14.37 -0.27
C VAL A 105 -0.90 -14.13 -0.19
N VAL A 106 -1.34 -12.91 0.10
CA VAL A 106 -2.76 -12.59 0.34
C VAL A 106 -3.58 -12.58 -0.95
N GLY A 107 -2.92 -12.50 -2.11
CA GLY A 107 -3.51 -12.63 -3.43
C GLY A 107 -3.64 -14.08 -3.92
N ARG A 108 -3.39 -15.09 -3.09
CA ARG A 108 -3.66 -16.50 -3.45
C ARG A 108 -5.13 -16.73 -3.81
N SER A 109 -6.05 -16.00 -3.17
CA SER A 109 -7.47 -16.00 -3.50
C SER A 109 -8.16 -14.69 -3.12
N ARG A 110 -9.31 -14.41 -3.74
CA ARG A 110 -10.17 -13.30 -3.33
C ARG A 110 -10.62 -13.43 -1.88
N GLN A 111 -10.90 -14.64 -1.41
CA GLN A 111 -11.36 -14.84 -0.04
C GLN A 111 -10.26 -14.48 0.97
N GLU A 112 -9.02 -14.92 0.72
CA GLU A 112 -7.86 -14.56 1.52
C GLU A 112 -7.67 -13.04 1.61
N TYR A 113 -7.70 -12.36 0.46
CA TYR A 113 -7.66 -10.91 0.38
C TYR A 113 -8.76 -10.22 1.20
N ARG A 114 -10.00 -10.70 1.09
CA ARG A 114 -11.14 -10.09 1.79
C ARG A 114 -11.05 -10.29 3.29
N ASP A 115 -10.76 -11.51 3.72
CA ASP A 115 -10.88 -11.95 5.11
C ASP A 115 -9.62 -11.65 5.93
N ASN A 116 -8.43 -11.60 5.32
CA ASN A 116 -7.16 -11.49 6.05
C ASN A 116 -6.33 -10.25 5.71
N PHE A 117 -6.59 -9.57 4.58
CA PHE A 117 -5.80 -8.37 4.27
C PHE A 117 -6.29 -7.13 5.02
N ARG A 118 -5.58 -6.71 6.07
CA ARG A 118 -5.91 -5.53 6.89
C ARG A 118 -5.03 -4.31 6.59
N LEU A 119 -4.40 -4.30 5.41
CA LEU A 119 -3.49 -3.27 4.95
C LEU A 119 -3.89 -2.78 3.53
N LYS A 120 -5.19 -2.82 3.21
CA LYS A 120 -5.78 -2.37 1.93
C LYS A 120 -5.52 -0.88 1.72
N THR A 121 -5.67 -0.06 2.76
CA THR A 121 -5.34 1.37 2.72
C THR A 121 -3.88 1.58 2.32
N LEU A 122 -2.96 0.90 3.01
CA LEU A 122 -1.53 1.08 2.78
C LEU A 122 -1.15 0.66 1.35
N HIS A 123 -1.62 -0.50 0.90
CA HIS A 123 -1.37 -1.00 -0.45
C HIS A 123 -1.90 -0.05 -1.53
N PHE A 124 -3.13 0.43 -1.39
CA PHE A 124 -3.72 1.38 -2.34
C PHE A 124 -2.93 2.68 -2.39
N LEU A 125 -2.65 3.28 -1.23
CA LEU A 125 -1.97 4.57 -1.17
C LEU A 125 -0.52 4.49 -1.61
N LEU A 126 0.20 3.40 -1.33
CA LEU A 126 1.53 3.17 -1.90
C LEU A 126 1.44 3.08 -3.43
N THR A 127 0.52 2.29 -3.97
CA THR A 127 0.35 2.16 -5.43
C THR A 127 0.05 3.51 -6.09
N ASP A 128 -0.90 4.27 -5.54
CA ASP A 128 -1.31 5.58 -6.05
C ASP A 128 -0.18 6.63 -5.90
N ALA A 129 0.60 6.55 -4.81
CA ALA A 129 1.77 7.40 -4.60
C ALA A 129 2.88 7.13 -5.62
N LEU A 130 3.21 5.86 -5.89
CA LEU A 130 4.24 5.51 -6.88
C LEU A 130 3.82 5.94 -8.29
N ALA A 131 2.55 5.80 -8.65
CA ALA A 131 2.03 6.33 -9.91
C ALA A 131 2.20 7.86 -10.02
N THR A 132 1.84 8.58 -8.96
CA THR A 132 1.98 10.05 -8.90
C THR A 132 3.44 10.50 -9.00
N LEU A 133 4.35 9.82 -8.28
CA LEU A 133 5.79 10.09 -8.34
C LEU A 133 6.38 9.75 -9.70
N ARG A 134 5.93 8.67 -10.33
CA ARG A 134 6.38 8.29 -11.68
C ARG A 134 6.07 9.38 -12.69
N ASP A 135 4.87 9.94 -12.64
CA ASP A 135 4.47 11.05 -13.50
C ASP A 135 5.31 12.31 -13.22
N ALA A 136 5.50 12.66 -11.94
CA ALA A 136 6.35 13.78 -11.53
C ALA A 136 7.83 13.60 -11.96
N GLN A 137 8.32 12.36 -11.96
CA GLN A 137 9.67 11.97 -12.38
C GLN A 137 9.76 11.62 -13.88
N LYS A 138 8.75 11.99 -14.67
CA LYS A 138 8.71 11.87 -16.15
C LYS A 138 8.82 10.43 -16.66
N GLY A 139 8.44 9.43 -15.85
CA GLY A 139 8.39 8.03 -16.26
C GLY A 139 9.72 7.43 -16.69
N GLN A 140 10.84 7.96 -16.18
CA GLN A 140 12.18 7.49 -16.56
C GLN A 140 12.46 6.11 -15.96
N CYS A 141 13.06 5.24 -16.78
CA CYS A 141 13.67 4.00 -16.29
C CYS A 141 15.01 4.30 -15.64
N ARG A 142 15.40 3.50 -14.64
CA ARG A 142 16.64 3.69 -13.87
C ARG A 142 17.29 2.36 -13.52
N GLU A 143 18.60 2.42 -13.31
CA GLU A 143 19.35 1.31 -12.73
C GLU A 143 19.09 1.26 -11.22
N ALA A 144 18.96 0.04 -10.71
CA ALA A 144 18.76 -0.23 -9.31
C ALA A 144 19.45 -1.54 -8.90
N PHE A 145 19.79 -1.64 -7.62
CA PHE A 145 20.60 -2.71 -7.08
C PHE A 145 20.00 -3.19 -5.76
N LEU A 146 20.05 -4.51 -5.56
CA LEU A 146 19.77 -5.11 -4.26
C LEU A 146 20.70 -6.28 -4.01
N LYS A 147 21.52 -6.15 -2.98
CA LYS A 147 22.27 -7.23 -2.35
C LYS A 147 21.37 -7.91 -1.32
N VAL A 148 21.31 -9.23 -1.39
CA VAL A 148 20.63 -10.11 -0.44
C VAL A 148 21.64 -11.11 0.12
N CYS A 149 21.67 -11.27 1.43
CA CYS A 149 22.57 -12.18 2.14
C CYS A 149 21.87 -13.47 2.51
N ASP A 150 22.63 -14.55 2.65
CA ASP A 150 22.17 -15.89 3.06
C ASP A 150 21.03 -16.47 2.19
N THR A 151 20.76 -15.87 1.03
CA THR A 151 19.67 -16.24 0.13
C THR A 151 20.19 -16.28 -1.31
N ARG A 152 20.03 -17.44 -1.95
CA ARG A 152 20.29 -17.66 -3.36
C ARG A 152 18.98 -17.71 -4.13
N PHE A 153 18.86 -16.85 -5.13
CA PHE A 153 17.76 -16.91 -6.07
C PHE A 153 18.06 -17.85 -7.25
N GLU A 154 17.09 -18.67 -7.64
CA GLU A 154 17.18 -19.57 -8.80
C GLU A 154 16.28 -19.08 -9.93
N THR A 155 16.86 -18.97 -11.14
CA THR A 155 16.17 -18.55 -12.37
C THR A 155 17.05 -18.87 -13.58
N GLN A 156 16.52 -18.71 -14.79
CA GLN A 156 17.23 -18.91 -16.04
C GLN A 156 17.16 -17.67 -16.94
N PRO A 157 18.24 -17.35 -17.69
CA PRO A 157 18.18 -16.32 -18.72
C PRO A 157 17.03 -16.56 -19.70
N GLY A 158 16.22 -15.53 -19.92
CA GLY A 158 15.03 -15.58 -20.75
C GLY A 158 13.71 -15.73 -19.98
N GLU A 159 13.73 -16.16 -18.72
CA GLU A 159 12.54 -16.21 -17.88
C GLU A 159 11.98 -14.81 -17.60
N THR A 160 10.66 -14.74 -17.42
CA THR A 160 9.97 -13.55 -16.93
C THR A 160 9.56 -13.77 -15.50
N ILE A 161 9.92 -12.82 -14.63
CA ILE A 161 9.66 -12.86 -13.19
C ILE A 161 8.97 -11.57 -12.74
N ARG A 162 8.38 -11.62 -11.56
CA ARG A 162 7.74 -10.48 -10.88
C ARG A 162 7.81 -10.72 -9.38
N PHE A 163 8.26 -9.73 -8.62
CA PHE A 163 8.45 -9.89 -7.18
C PHE A 163 7.15 -10.01 -6.38
N GLY A 164 6.06 -9.39 -6.87
CA GLY A 164 4.75 -9.50 -6.23
C GLY A 164 4.63 -8.80 -4.88
N HIS A 165 5.55 -7.90 -4.55
CA HIS A 165 5.50 -7.06 -3.35
C HIS A 165 6.20 -5.73 -3.64
N PHE A 166 6.09 -4.76 -2.74
CA PHE A 166 6.77 -3.47 -2.89
C PHE A 166 8.24 -3.65 -2.55
N MET A 167 9.13 -3.56 -3.53
CA MET A 167 10.53 -3.93 -3.35
C MET A 167 11.41 -2.68 -3.21
N PRO A 168 11.94 -2.38 -2.01
CA PRO A 168 12.93 -1.33 -1.85
C PRO A 168 14.27 -1.79 -2.43
N VAL A 169 14.86 -0.95 -3.28
CA VAL A 169 16.14 -1.16 -3.95
C VAL A 169 16.94 0.15 -3.96
N PHE A 170 18.23 0.07 -4.25
CA PHE A 170 19.16 1.21 -4.15
C PHE A 170 19.67 1.66 -5.53
N PRO A 171 19.95 2.94 -5.75
CA PRO A 171 20.47 3.43 -7.04
C PRO A 171 21.96 3.10 -7.25
N SER A 172 22.65 2.59 -6.22
CA SER A 172 24.03 2.16 -6.30
C SER A 172 24.24 0.80 -5.64
N LYS A 173 25.29 0.09 -6.06
CA LYS A 173 25.65 -1.22 -5.51
C LYS A 173 26.05 -1.08 -4.04
N GLN A 174 25.41 -1.88 -3.18
CA GLN A 174 25.78 -1.95 -1.77
C GLN A 174 27.19 -2.53 -1.61
N ILE A 175 27.98 -1.94 -0.71
CA ILE A 175 29.34 -2.38 -0.35
C ILE A 175 29.21 -3.48 0.74
N GLY A 176 30.30 -4.14 1.13
CA GLY A 176 30.31 -5.24 2.11
C GLY A 176 30.32 -6.63 1.47
N GLU A 177 30.74 -7.64 2.20
CA GLU A 177 30.68 -9.04 1.77
C GLU A 177 29.82 -9.82 2.76
N CYS A 178 28.86 -10.60 2.25
CA CYS A 178 28.09 -11.52 3.09
C CYS A 178 28.05 -12.93 2.51
N PRO A 179 27.88 -13.96 3.35
CA PRO A 179 27.73 -15.35 2.90
C PRO A 179 26.51 -15.49 2.00
N GLY A 180 26.63 -16.34 0.97
CA GLY A 180 25.49 -16.63 0.08
C GLY A 180 24.94 -15.40 -0.64
N GLU A 181 25.79 -14.41 -0.91
CA GLU A 181 25.43 -13.13 -1.54
C GLU A 181 24.71 -13.34 -2.89
N THR A 182 23.51 -12.79 -3.02
CA THR A 182 22.88 -12.54 -4.32
C THR A 182 22.79 -11.06 -4.62
N MET A 183 23.42 -10.63 -5.70
CA MET A 183 23.29 -9.27 -6.25
C MET A 183 22.26 -9.27 -7.38
N LEU A 184 21.16 -8.53 -7.18
CA LEU A 184 20.19 -8.20 -8.20
C LEU A 184 20.56 -6.86 -8.83
N GLU A 185 20.73 -6.84 -10.14
CA GLU A 185 20.94 -5.63 -10.94
C GLU A 185 19.71 -5.43 -11.82
N LEU A 186 18.95 -4.37 -11.58
CA LEU A 186 17.65 -4.14 -12.18
C LEU A 186 17.65 -2.88 -13.03
N HIS A 187 17.15 -2.99 -14.26
CA HIS A 187 16.70 -1.85 -15.04
C HIS A 187 15.18 -1.73 -14.90
N THR A 188 14.71 -0.89 -13.97
CA THR A 188 13.29 -0.70 -13.65
C THR A 188 12.70 0.52 -14.35
N CYS A 189 11.47 0.42 -14.84
CA CYS A 189 10.70 1.50 -15.48
C CYS A 189 9.46 1.94 -14.68
N HIS A 190 9.18 1.25 -13.57
CA HIS A 190 8.08 1.57 -12.66
C HIS A 190 8.56 1.87 -11.24
N GLY A 191 9.82 1.58 -10.93
CA GLY A 191 10.49 2.00 -9.72
C GLY A 191 10.69 3.51 -9.67
N VAL A 192 10.36 4.09 -8.53
CA VAL A 192 10.47 5.54 -8.29
C VAL A 192 11.24 5.83 -7.02
N GLU A 193 12.00 6.93 -7.04
CA GLU A 193 12.67 7.42 -5.83
C GLU A 193 11.65 7.91 -4.82
N ILE A 194 11.77 7.43 -3.58
CA ILE A 194 10.89 7.77 -2.46
C ILE A 194 11.61 8.43 -1.27
N GLN A 195 12.92 8.68 -1.40
CA GLN A 195 13.81 9.18 -0.34
C GLN A 195 13.25 10.38 0.44
N PHE A 196 12.64 11.35 -0.25
CA PHE A 196 12.10 12.55 0.40
C PHE A 196 10.91 12.23 1.34
N PHE A 197 10.21 11.12 1.06
CA PHE A 197 8.99 10.70 1.73
C PHE A 197 9.22 9.58 2.75
N SER A 198 10.43 9.03 2.85
CA SER A 198 10.78 7.97 3.81
C SER A 198 11.07 8.52 5.20
N GLU A 199 10.97 7.68 6.23
CA GLU A 199 11.32 8.00 7.64
C GLU A 199 12.75 8.52 7.75
N HIS A 200 13.64 7.93 6.97
CA HIS A 200 15.03 8.33 6.89
C HIS A 200 15.43 8.69 5.46
N PRO A 201 15.82 9.95 5.20
CA PRO A 201 16.25 10.40 3.88
C PRO A 201 17.63 9.90 3.45
N GLU A 202 18.48 9.38 4.35
CA GLU A 202 19.89 9.13 4.02
C GLU A 202 20.15 7.92 3.10
N PRO A 203 19.38 6.81 3.12
CA PRO A 203 19.43 5.91 1.98
C PRO A 203 18.55 6.43 0.84
N GLU A 204 19.16 6.67 -0.32
CA GLU A 204 18.41 6.79 -1.56
C GLU A 204 17.70 5.46 -1.83
N ILE A 205 16.37 5.46 -1.73
CA ILE A 205 15.54 4.29 -1.96
C ILE A 205 14.71 4.50 -3.21
N VAL A 206 14.79 3.54 -4.12
CA VAL A 206 13.84 3.34 -5.22
C VAL A 206 12.86 2.26 -4.78
N LEU A 207 11.56 2.52 -4.88
CA LEU A 207 10.54 1.53 -4.55
C LEU A 207 9.89 1.00 -5.84
N ILE A 208 10.05 -0.30 -6.08
CA ILE A 208 9.46 -1.01 -7.22
C ILE A 208 8.05 -1.52 -6.82
N PRO A 209 7.01 -1.29 -7.62
CA PRO A 209 5.66 -1.78 -7.32
C PRO A 209 5.51 -3.30 -7.54
N PRO A 210 4.51 -3.95 -6.91
CA PRO A 210 4.33 -5.41 -6.96
C PRO A 210 4.00 -5.98 -8.35
N PHE A 211 3.60 -5.12 -9.30
CA PHE A 211 3.12 -5.51 -10.63
C PHE A 211 4.16 -5.36 -11.75
N GLU A 212 5.36 -4.83 -11.49
CA GLU A 212 6.39 -4.69 -12.53
C GLU A 212 7.00 -6.05 -12.89
N THR A 213 7.05 -6.35 -14.19
CA THR A 213 7.61 -7.61 -14.71
C THR A 213 9.02 -7.41 -15.26
N PHE A 214 9.89 -8.38 -15.02
CA PHE A 214 11.29 -8.35 -15.45
C PHE A 214 11.64 -9.58 -16.27
N LYS A 215 12.41 -9.38 -17.33
CA LYS A 215 13.08 -10.46 -18.03
C LYS A 215 14.47 -10.66 -17.44
N VAL A 216 14.84 -11.91 -17.16
CA VAL A 216 16.18 -12.28 -16.74
C VAL A 216 17.09 -12.23 -17.96
N THR A 217 18.02 -11.29 -17.99
CA THR A 217 18.95 -11.10 -19.11
C THR A 217 20.26 -11.86 -18.87
N GLN A 218 20.67 -11.99 -17.62
CA GLN A 218 21.88 -12.70 -17.24
C GLN A 218 21.73 -13.36 -15.87
N TYR A 219 22.31 -14.55 -15.74
CA TYR A 219 22.46 -15.27 -14.47
C TYR A 219 23.91 -15.77 -14.38
N THR A 220 24.62 -15.44 -13.32
CA THR A 220 25.99 -15.90 -13.08
C THR A 220 26.14 -16.37 -11.64
N GLN A 221 26.71 -17.55 -11.45
CA GLN A 221 27.05 -18.08 -10.13
C GLN A 221 28.54 -18.38 -10.07
N LYS A 222 29.22 -17.86 -9.04
CA LYS A 222 30.65 -18.08 -8.77
C LYS A 222 30.83 -18.43 -7.30
N GLY A 223 30.99 -19.72 -7.01
CA GLY A 223 31.00 -20.18 -5.63
C GLY A 223 29.63 -19.98 -4.98
N ASP A 224 29.61 -19.28 -3.85
CA ASP A 224 28.42 -18.89 -3.12
C ASP A 224 27.79 -17.58 -3.60
N LYS A 225 28.48 -16.81 -4.44
CA LYS A 225 27.99 -15.53 -4.96
C LYS A 225 27.17 -15.71 -6.24
N THR A 226 25.99 -15.09 -6.27
CA THR A 226 25.06 -15.09 -7.40
C THR A 226 24.83 -13.66 -7.90
N GLN A 227 24.82 -13.46 -9.21
CA GLN A 227 24.48 -12.19 -9.84
C GLN A 227 23.38 -12.41 -10.87
N ILE A 228 22.30 -11.63 -10.78
CA ILE A 228 21.13 -11.71 -11.66
C ILE A 228 20.87 -10.33 -12.24
N GLN A 229 20.80 -10.25 -13.58
CA GLN A 229 20.41 -9.03 -14.28
C GLN A 229 18.98 -9.14 -14.77
N LEU A 230 18.21 -8.09 -14.49
CA LEU A 230 16.76 -8.03 -14.69
C LEU A 230 16.41 -6.78 -15.49
N GLN A 231 15.72 -6.95 -16.61
CA GLN A 231 15.27 -5.83 -17.44
C GLN A 231 13.75 -5.71 -17.41
N SER A 232 13.23 -4.53 -17.07
CA SER A 232 11.79 -4.26 -17.07
C SER A 232 11.17 -4.58 -18.44
N THR A 233 10.02 -5.24 -18.42
CA THR A 233 9.26 -5.65 -19.61
C THR A 233 7.86 -5.05 -19.66
N GLY A 234 7.43 -4.37 -18.58
CA GLY A 234 6.09 -3.81 -18.46
C GLY A 234 5.47 -4.12 -17.10
N THR A 235 4.15 -4.27 -17.09
CA THR A 235 3.38 -4.60 -15.89
C THR A 235 2.42 -5.75 -16.14
N TYR A 236 2.12 -6.49 -15.07
CA TYR A 236 1.09 -7.52 -15.03
C TYR A 236 0.44 -7.51 -13.65
N SER A 237 -0.90 -7.56 -13.63
CA SER A 237 -1.68 -7.74 -12.41
C SER A 237 -2.71 -8.85 -12.60
N LYS A 238 -2.77 -9.78 -11.65
CA LYS A 238 -3.86 -10.75 -11.52
C LYS A 238 -5.15 -10.06 -11.06
N TYR A 239 -5.02 -9.01 -10.25
CA TYR A 239 -6.14 -8.27 -9.67
C TYR A 239 -6.29 -6.87 -10.28
N ASN A 240 -7.53 -6.43 -10.43
CA ASN A 240 -7.84 -5.03 -10.73
C ASN A 240 -9.16 -4.62 -10.08
N CYS A 241 -9.11 -3.65 -9.18
CA CYS A 241 -10.28 -3.07 -8.52
C CYS A 241 -11.15 -4.07 -7.75
N ASP A 242 -10.55 -5.16 -7.26
CA ASP A 242 -11.21 -6.11 -6.36
C ASP A 242 -11.73 -5.54 -5.01
N PRO A 243 -11.24 -4.38 -4.47
CA PRO A 243 -11.77 -3.81 -3.24
C PRO A 243 -13.21 -3.29 -3.34
N MET A 244 -13.76 -3.08 -4.54
CA MET A 244 -15.12 -2.53 -4.70
C MET A 244 -16.23 -3.50 -4.24
N PHE A 245 -15.90 -4.77 -3.99
CA PHE A 245 -16.87 -5.79 -3.56
C PHE A 245 -16.95 -6.02 -2.04
N THR A 246 -16.18 -5.29 -1.22
CA THR A 246 -16.11 -5.53 0.24
C THR A 246 -16.52 -4.40 1.15
N LEU A 247 -16.74 -3.20 0.65
CA LEU A 247 -17.37 -2.20 1.50
C LEU A 247 -18.84 -2.58 1.63
N PRO A 248 -19.40 -2.73 2.84
CA PRO A 248 -20.82 -2.50 2.96
C PRO A 248 -21.02 -1.09 2.43
N LEU A 249 -21.66 -0.96 1.27
CA LEU A 249 -22.34 0.28 0.95
C LEU A 249 -23.17 0.54 2.20
N SER A 250 -22.79 1.56 2.99
CA SER A 250 -23.63 2.07 4.06
C SER A 250 -25.04 2.06 3.49
N PRO A 251 -26.02 1.40 4.14
CA PRO A 251 -27.35 1.29 3.56
C PRO A 251 -27.75 2.71 3.17
N GLN A 252 -27.92 2.92 1.87
CA GLN A 252 -28.39 4.19 1.36
C GLN A 252 -29.57 4.56 2.24
N CYS A 253 -29.56 5.78 2.80
CA CYS A 253 -30.66 6.31 3.58
C CYS A 253 -31.96 5.93 2.88
N SER A 254 -32.60 4.87 3.36
CA SER A 254 -33.88 4.44 2.85
C SER A 254 -34.84 5.49 3.40
N PRO A 255 -35.65 6.15 2.57
CA PRO A 255 -36.71 6.99 3.11
C PRO A 255 -37.55 6.06 3.99
N GLY A 256 -37.56 6.31 5.30
CA GLY A 256 -38.42 5.58 6.22
C GLY A 256 -39.86 5.62 5.74
N PRO A 257 -40.68 4.61 6.06
CA PRO A 257 -42.04 4.54 5.56
C PRO A 257 -42.80 5.80 5.99
N GLN A 258 -43.18 6.63 5.01
CA GLN A 258 -44.05 7.76 5.25
C GLN A 258 -45.39 7.21 5.75
N SER A 259 -45.69 7.45 7.01
CA SER A 259 -47.03 7.29 7.55
C SER A 259 -47.94 8.28 6.82
N TYR A 260 -48.64 7.80 5.80
CA TYR A 260 -49.73 8.55 5.20
C TYR A 260 -50.88 8.62 6.21
N SER A 261 -50.97 9.75 6.90
CA SER A 261 -52.22 10.18 7.52
C SER A 261 -53.23 10.45 6.40
N GLN A 262 -54.30 9.66 6.38
CA GLN A 262 -55.43 9.83 5.48
C GLN A 262 -56.01 11.24 5.65
N SER A 263 -56.01 12.01 4.57
CA SER A 263 -56.94 13.13 4.41
C SER A 263 -57.78 12.88 3.17
N SER A 264 -59.09 13.03 3.36
CA SER A 264 -60.18 12.69 2.45
C SER A 264 -60.05 13.33 1.05
N PRO A 265 -60.64 12.72 0.00
CA PRO A 265 -60.53 13.24 -1.36
C PRO A 265 -61.39 14.51 -1.53
N PRO A 266 -60.92 15.53 -2.27
CA PRO A 266 -61.81 16.59 -2.71
C PRO A 266 -62.63 16.14 -3.92
N SER A 267 -63.89 16.55 -3.88
CA SER A 267 -64.92 16.32 -4.89
C SER A 267 -64.57 16.93 -6.25
N ARG A 268 -64.99 16.21 -7.30
CA ARG A 268 -65.19 16.54 -8.73
C ARG A 268 -65.09 18.05 -9.12
N PRO A 269 -64.35 18.42 -10.19
CA PRO A 269 -64.40 19.77 -10.73
C PRO A 269 -65.70 20.03 -11.50
N GLN A 270 -66.37 21.13 -11.18
CA GLN A 270 -67.36 21.78 -12.03
C GLN A 270 -66.65 22.56 -13.15
N PHE A 271 -67.18 22.45 -14.37
CA PHE A 271 -66.82 23.29 -15.51
C PHE A 271 -67.18 24.75 -15.21
N HIS A 272 -66.21 25.67 -15.34
CA HIS A 272 -66.51 27.08 -15.54
C HIS A 272 -65.70 27.68 -16.68
N SER A 273 -66.43 28.40 -17.52
CA SER A 273 -66.05 29.08 -18.75
C SER A 273 -64.92 30.09 -18.56
N GLN A 274 -64.09 30.19 -19.61
CA GLN A 274 -63.06 31.22 -19.75
C GLN A 274 -63.71 32.62 -19.78
N SER A 275 -63.22 33.51 -18.93
CA SER A 275 -63.49 34.95 -19.00
C SER A 275 -62.34 35.61 -19.77
N LEU A 276 -62.67 36.39 -20.80
CA LEU A 276 -61.75 37.19 -21.62
C LEU A 276 -61.94 38.67 -21.26
N ASP A 277 -60.85 39.43 -21.16
CA ASP A 277 -60.88 40.90 -21.01
C ASP A 277 -61.05 41.61 -22.37
N PRO A 278 -61.48 42.89 -22.43
CA PRO A 278 -61.93 43.55 -23.67
C PRO A 278 -60.83 43.87 -24.71
N VAL A 279 -59.58 43.47 -24.47
CA VAL A 279 -58.46 43.68 -25.40
C VAL A 279 -57.60 42.42 -25.45
N GLY A 280 -58.18 41.32 -25.94
CA GLY A 280 -57.56 40.08 -26.45
C GLY A 280 -56.06 39.79 -26.26
N HIS A 281 -55.54 39.83 -25.03
CA HIS A 281 -54.17 39.43 -24.69
C HIS A 281 -54.17 38.40 -23.56
N SER A 282 -53.44 37.31 -23.77
CA SER A 282 -53.25 36.22 -22.80
C SER A 282 -52.36 36.67 -21.64
N LEU A 283 -52.83 36.54 -20.39
CA LEU A 283 -51.99 36.72 -19.20
C LEU A 283 -51.01 35.53 -19.04
N PRO A 284 -49.75 35.77 -18.63
CA PRO A 284 -48.77 34.69 -18.45
C PRO A 284 -49.11 33.83 -17.22
N PRO A 285 -48.75 32.53 -17.22
CA PRO A 285 -49.04 31.64 -16.10
C PRO A 285 -48.20 32.03 -14.87
N GLN A 286 -48.86 32.22 -13.74
CA GLN A 286 -48.21 32.32 -12.44
C GLN A 286 -47.77 30.91 -12.01
N HIS A 287 -46.45 30.69 -11.94
CA HIS A 287 -45.89 29.49 -11.30
C HIS A 287 -46.10 29.55 -9.77
N PRO A 288 -46.51 28.47 -9.11
CA PRO A 288 -46.47 28.39 -7.65
C PRO A 288 -45.00 28.37 -7.17
N PRO A 289 -44.69 28.86 -5.97
CA PRO A 289 -43.32 28.83 -5.45
C PRO A 289 -42.83 27.38 -5.35
N GLY A 290 -41.71 27.12 -6.03
CA GLY A 290 -41.04 25.82 -6.01
C GLY A 290 -40.62 25.43 -4.60
N ALA A 291 -40.80 24.15 -4.27
CA ALA A 291 -40.25 23.55 -3.06
C ALA A 291 -38.74 23.79 -3.02
N LEU A 292 -38.26 24.39 -1.92
CA LEU A 292 -36.84 24.52 -1.60
C LEU A 292 -36.20 23.13 -1.61
N MET A 293 -35.33 22.86 -2.60
CA MET A 293 -34.41 21.73 -2.49
C MET A 293 -33.47 22.02 -1.32
N ALA A 294 -33.45 21.12 -0.34
CA ALA A 294 -32.45 21.15 0.72
C ALA A 294 -31.04 21.03 0.10
N PRO A 295 -30.03 21.76 0.63
CA PRO A 295 -28.68 21.66 0.09
C PRO A 295 -28.10 20.26 0.31
N PRO A 296 -27.23 19.75 -0.58
CA PRO A 296 -26.52 18.52 -0.33
C PRO A 296 -25.62 18.69 0.90
N CYS A 297 -25.63 17.70 1.79
CA CYS A 297 -24.80 17.69 2.99
C CYS A 297 -23.32 17.86 2.61
N LYS A 298 -22.72 18.98 3.00
CA LYS A 298 -21.25 19.12 3.02
C LYS A 298 -20.70 18.18 4.09
N PRO A 299 -19.64 17.39 3.83
CA PRO A 299 -18.91 16.74 4.90
C PRO A 299 -18.24 17.81 5.77
N SER A 300 -18.50 17.77 7.08
CA SER A 300 -17.76 18.58 8.05
C SER A 300 -16.30 18.13 8.09
N PRO A 301 -15.32 19.06 8.19
CA PRO A 301 -13.96 18.69 8.53
C PRO A 301 -13.96 18.08 9.94
N MET A 302 -13.57 16.82 10.08
CA MET A 302 -13.36 16.22 11.41
C MET A 302 -12.08 16.79 12.01
N SER A 303 -12.22 17.54 13.10
CA SER A 303 -11.12 17.86 13.99
C SER A 303 -10.58 16.57 14.63
N PRO A 304 -9.26 16.44 14.86
CA PRO A 304 -8.72 15.32 15.61
C PRO A 304 -9.29 15.32 17.05
N PRO A 305 -9.46 14.15 17.68
CA PRO A 305 -9.96 14.07 19.04
C PRO A 305 -9.02 14.82 20.01
N PRO A 306 -9.56 15.39 21.10
CA PRO A 306 -8.74 16.10 22.09
C PRO A 306 -7.73 15.16 22.73
N TYR A 307 -6.50 15.64 22.84
CA TYR A 307 -5.37 14.97 23.45
C TYR A 307 -5.56 14.97 24.98
N ASP A 308 -5.73 13.79 25.58
CA ASP A 308 -5.81 13.63 27.04
C ASP A 308 -4.43 13.16 27.58
N PRO A 309 -3.69 13.99 28.34
CA PRO A 309 -2.38 13.63 28.84
C PRO A 309 -2.52 12.94 30.19
N ILE A 310 -2.76 11.63 30.20
CA ILE A 310 -2.54 10.80 31.39
C ILE A 310 -1.68 9.61 31.00
N VAL A 311 -0.39 9.74 31.33
CA VAL A 311 0.62 8.68 31.30
C VAL A 311 0.43 7.77 32.51
N PRO A 312 0.30 6.45 32.36
CA PRO A 312 0.73 5.52 33.38
C PRO A 312 2.14 5.02 33.06
N GLN A 313 2.97 5.04 34.09
CA GLN A 313 4.37 4.66 34.10
C GLN A 313 4.61 3.23 33.57
N LEU A 314 5.74 3.09 32.88
CA LEU A 314 6.33 1.84 32.42
C LEU A 314 6.40 0.79 33.53
N LEU A 315 5.83 -0.38 33.25
CA LEU A 315 6.30 -1.65 33.80
C LEU A 315 7.01 -2.40 32.66
N THR A 316 8.30 -2.65 32.87
CA THR A 316 9.11 -3.55 32.03
C THR A 316 8.66 -4.99 32.21
N PRO A 317 8.73 -5.81 31.14
CA PRO A 317 9.01 -7.23 31.30
C PRO A 317 10.39 -7.59 30.74
N LYS A 318 11.09 -8.37 31.56
CA LYS A 318 12.34 -9.08 31.28
C LYS A 318 12.19 -10.08 30.14
N LEU A 319 13.30 -10.25 29.43
CA LEU A 319 13.67 -11.30 28.48
C LEU A 319 13.33 -12.74 28.90
N ALA A 320 12.87 -13.54 27.92
CA ALA A 320 13.21 -14.95 27.65
C ALA A 320 12.42 -15.39 26.39
N GLY A 321 12.93 -16.03 25.35
CA GLY A 321 14.26 -16.56 25.05
C GLY A 321 14.34 -16.98 23.56
N GLU A 322 15.57 -16.97 23.05
CA GLU A 322 16.15 -17.71 21.92
C GLU A 322 15.23 -18.32 20.83
N ASN A 323 15.32 -17.79 19.59
CA ASN A 323 16.02 -18.50 18.52
C ASN A 323 16.24 -17.67 17.23
N SER A 324 17.49 -17.76 16.75
CA SER A 324 18.01 -17.56 15.39
C SER A 324 18.35 -16.14 14.91
N LEU A 325 19.60 -15.79 15.19
CA LEU A 325 20.54 -14.93 14.44
C LEU A 325 20.15 -14.60 12.99
N MET A 326 19.78 -13.35 12.74
CA MET A 326 19.94 -12.61 11.48
C MET A 326 20.00 -11.11 11.82
N GLU A 327 21.05 -10.73 12.55
CA GLU A 327 21.55 -9.35 12.61
C GLU A 327 22.87 -9.32 11.83
N MET A 328 23.14 -8.17 11.19
CA MET A 328 24.22 -7.85 10.23
C MET A 328 23.83 -8.22 8.79
N GLU A 329 23.27 -7.33 7.98
CA GLU A 329 24.01 -6.23 7.32
C GLU A 329 23.09 -5.11 6.79
N VAL A 330 22.01 -4.76 7.51
CA VAL A 330 21.25 -3.53 7.19
C VAL A 330 21.56 -2.39 8.16
N SER A 331 22.13 -2.67 9.35
CA SER A 331 22.39 -1.64 10.37
C SER A 331 23.66 -0.79 10.13
N GLU A 332 24.62 -1.24 9.32
CA GLU A 332 25.90 -0.51 9.15
C GLU A 332 25.83 0.64 8.15
N SER A 333 24.75 0.77 7.36
CA SER A 333 24.50 1.96 6.53
C SER A 333 23.80 3.10 7.29
N TRP A 334 23.43 2.91 8.56
CA TRP A 334 22.66 3.90 9.34
C TRP A 334 23.50 4.73 10.32
N ASN A 335 24.83 4.55 10.33
CA ASN A 335 25.74 5.26 11.24
C ASN A 335 27.10 5.61 10.58
N SER A 336 27.08 6.32 9.44
CA SER A 336 28.26 7.07 8.97
C SER A 336 27.87 8.35 8.25
#